data_AF-A0A2V7YK14-F1
#
_entry.id   AF-A0A2V7YK14-F1
#
_cell.length_a   1.000
_cell.length_b   1.000
_cell.length_c   1.000
_cell.angle_alpha   90.00
_cell.angle_beta   90.00
_cell.angle_gamma   90.00
#
_symmetry.space_group_name_H-M   'P 1'
#
loop_
_entity.id
_entity.type
_entity.pdbx_description
1 polymer ?
#
loop_
_entity_poly.entity_id
_entity_poly.type
_entity_poly.pdbx_seq_one_letter_code
_entity_poly.pdbx_strand_id
1 'polypeptide(L)'
;ALRATGGRLPRILALLLSDVPGDDPAAIASGPFTADPTTYAEALAAVEDLPVPEAVRRHLAAGAQGEIPETVKENPSEVETVLLGSVRTAVAAALAEARRQGLQAVDGELEGEAAQAARDLVARGRALGGSGTALVLGGETTVTLRGETGRGGRNQELALAAARELAGGSGELVFTLATDGEDGPTRSAGGTVDGATWEAVRRAGVDPQAALARHDSRTALAAVPGALLETGPTGTNVGDLAVYLRLG
;
A
#
# COMPACT_ATOMS: atom_id res chain seq x y z
N ALA A 1 14.91 11.72 -22.03
CA ALA A 1 16.19 11.03 -22.32
C ALA A 1 17.33 12.03 -22.39
N LEU A 2 18.34 11.88 -21.53
CA LEU A 2 19.55 12.71 -21.54
C LEU A 2 20.25 12.58 -22.90
N ARG A 3 20.26 13.65 -23.70
CA ARG A 3 21.01 13.68 -24.97
C ARG A 3 22.42 14.17 -24.69
N ALA A 4 23.41 13.30 -24.86
CA ALA A 4 24.82 13.68 -24.77
C ALA A 4 25.22 14.47 -26.02
N THR A 5 25.42 15.78 -25.87
CA THR A 5 26.00 16.66 -26.90
C THR A 5 27.53 16.63 -26.87
N GLY A 6 28.13 15.45 -27.03
CA GLY A 6 29.58 15.31 -27.30
C GLY A 6 30.51 15.25 -26.08
N GLY A 7 30.07 14.71 -24.94
CA GLY A 7 30.91 14.42 -23.78
C GLY A 7 30.50 13.14 -23.05
N ARG A 8 31.40 12.58 -22.24
CA ARG A 8 31.11 11.43 -21.35
C ARG A 8 29.91 11.80 -20.45
N LEU A 9 28.91 10.92 -20.38
CA LEU A 9 27.72 11.15 -19.57
C LEU A 9 28.14 11.40 -18.09
N PRO A 10 27.57 12.41 -17.42
CA PRO A 10 27.78 12.58 -15.99
C PRO A 10 27.27 11.34 -15.26
N ARG A 11 27.95 10.94 -14.17
CA ARG A 11 27.44 9.89 -13.29
C ARG A 11 26.16 10.37 -12.62
N ILE A 12 25.15 9.51 -12.57
CA ILE A 12 23.85 9.76 -11.96
C ILE A 12 23.68 8.77 -10.81
N LEU A 13 23.37 9.29 -9.63
CA LEU A 13 22.92 8.50 -8.49
C LEU A 13 21.42 8.76 -8.31
N ALA A 14 20.60 7.77 -8.65
CA ALA A 14 19.16 7.80 -8.48
C ALA A 14 18.80 7.22 -7.12
N LEU A 15 18.28 8.05 -6.22
CA LEU A 15 17.83 7.66 -4.89
C LEU A 15 16.30 7.53 -4.92
N LEU A 16 15.79 6.32 -4.74
CA LEU A 16 14.37 6.01 -4.87
C LEU A 16 13.71 5.82 -3.50
N LEU A 17 12.48 6.32 -3.40
CA LEU A 17 11.53 5.97 -2.35
C LEU A 17 10.33 5.35 -3.06
N SER A 18 10.05 4.09 -2.77
CA SER A 18 9.06 3.29 -3.51
C SER A 18 7.74 3.22 -2.73
N ASP A 19 6.69 3.69 -3.38
CA ASP A 19 5.29 3.42 -3.08
C ASP A 19 4.71 2.34 -4.01
N VAL A 20 5.55 1.70 -4.84
CA VAL A 20 5.12 0.72 -5.83
C VAL A 20 5.28 -0.70 -5.27
N PRO A 21 4.23 -1.54 -5.29
CA PRO A 21 4.36 -2.95 -4.95
C PRO A 21 5.45 -3.66 -5.76
N GLY A 22 6.36 -4.36 -5.07
CA GLY A 22 7.48 -5.07 -5.69
C GLY A 22 8.73 -4.23 -5.94
N ASP A 23 8.70 -2.91 -5.67
CA ASP A 23 9.85 -2.01 -5.77
C ASP A 23 10.51 -1.96 -7.17
N ASP A 24 9.76 -2.21 -8.25
CA ASP A 24 10.30 -2.18 -9.61
C ASP A 24 10.72 -0.75 -10.01
N PRO A 25 12.02 -0.49 -10.23
CA PRO A 25 12.50 0.84 -10.65
C PRO A 25 11.90 1.32 -11.96
N ALA A 26 11.50 0.42 -12.88
CA ALA A 26 10.88 0.80 -14.15
C ALA A 26 9.48 1.38 -13.96
N ALA A 27 8.78 0.98 -12.90
CA ALA A 27 7.45 1.49 -12.56
C ALA A 27 7.53 2.81 -11.77
N ILE A 28 8.52 2.96 -10.88
CA ILE A 28 8.69 4.14 -10.05
C ILE A 28 8.96 5.38 -10.92
N ALA A 29 8.04 6.35 -10.89
CA ALA A 29 8.05 7.55 -11.74
C ALA A 29 8.21 7.25 -13.25
N SER A 30 7.75 6.07 -13.71
CA SER A 30 7.93 5.56 -15.08
C SER A 30 9.40 5.35 -15.48
N GLY A 31 10.27 5.01 -14.52
CA GLY A 31 11.62 4.52 -14.79
C GLY A 31 12.52 5.44 -15.60
N PRO A 32 12.63 6.75 -15.28
CA PRO A 32 13.37 7.71 -16.11
C PRO A 32 14.87 7.40 -16.22
N PHE A 33 15.39 6.56 -15.33
CA PHE A 33 16.79 6.10 -15.28
C PHE A 33 16.92 4.58 -15.43
N THR A 34 15.86 3.90 -15.87
CA THR A 34 15.80 2.45 -16.01
C THR A 34 15.54 2.09 -17.47
N ALA A 35 16.07 0.95 -17.89
CA ALA A 35 15.78 0.38 -19.19
C ALA A 35 14.29 0.04 -19.29
N ASP A 36 13.72 0.37 -20.43
CA ASP A 36 12.36 0.03 -20.81
C ASP A 36 12.44 -1.05 -21.91
N PRO A 37 12.14 -2.32 -21.60
CA PRO A 37 12.19 -3.39 -22.59
C PRO A 37 11.06 -3.32 -23.60
N THR A 38 9.99 -2.55 -23.34
CA THR A 38 8.82 -2.45 -24.22
C THR A 38 9.12 -1.63 -25.46
N THR A 39 8.32 -1.75 -26.51
CA THR A 39 8.61 -1.13 -27.81
C THR A 39 7.48 -0.23 -28.28
N TYR A 40 7.78 0.67 -29.23
CA TYR A 40 6.74 1.40 -29.95
C TYR A 40 5.69 0.49 -30.59
N ALA A 41 6.08 -0.70 -31.06
CA ALA A 41 5.15 -1.67 -31.64
C ALA A 41 4.16 -2.20 -30.60
N GLU A 42 4.64 -2.55 -29.41
CA GLU A 42 3.78 -2.98 -28.30
C GLU A 42 2.88 -1.84 -27.82
N ALA A 43 3.42 -0.62 -27.71
CA ALA A 43 2.64 0.56 -27.34
C ALA A 43 1.54 0.85 -28.38
N LEU A 44 1.84 0.72 -29.67
CA LEU A 44 0.86 0.91 -30.75
C LEU A 44 -0.26 -0.14 -30.70
N ALA A 45 0.09 -1.41 -30.45
CA ALA A 45 -0.89 -2.49 -30.26
C ALA A 45 -1.75 -2.25 -29.01
N ALA A 46 -1.16 -1.79 -27.91
CA ALA A 46 -1.88 -1.54 -26.66
C ALA A 46 -2.91 -0.41 -26.77
N VAL A 47 -2.74 0.53 -27.70
CA VAL A 47 -3.65 1.66 -27.91
C VAL A 47 -4.56 1.49 -29.12
N GLU A 48 -4.54 0.34 -29.80
CA GLU A 48 -5.27 0.12 -31.06
C GLU A 48 -6.75 0.47 -30.92
N ASP A 49 -7.41 -0.11 -29.90
CA ASP A 49 -8.84 0.06 -29.60
C ASP A 49 -9.15 1.23 -28.65
N LEU A 50 -8.14 2.02 -28.26
CA LEU A 50 -8.32 3.13 -27.31
C LEU A 50 -8.57 4.47 -28.03
N PRO A 51 -9.40 5.36 -27.48
CA PRO A 51 -9.64 6.69 -28.04
C PRO A 51 -8.48 7.64 -27.72
N VAL A 52 -7.31 7.39 -28.32
CA VAL A 52 -6.11 8.24 -28.20
C VAL A 52 -6.07 9.31 -29.30
N PRO A 53 -5.53 10.52 -29.02
CA PRO A 53 -5.40 11.56 -30.04
C PRO A 53 -4.55 11.12 -31.25
N GLU A 54 -4.89 11.61 -32.44
CA GLU A 54 -4.18 11.29 -33.69
C GLU A 54 -2.67 11.60 -33.62
N ALA A 55 -2.29 12.65 -32.92
CA ALA A 55 -0.89 13.00 -32.70
C ALA A 55 -0.10 11.89 -31.97
N VAL A 56 -0.74 11.17 -31.03
CA VAL A 56 -0.14 10.04 -30.32
C VAL A 56 0.01 8.85 -31.27
N ARG A 57 -1.04 8.49 -32.01
CA ARG A 57 -0.98 7.38 -32.99
C ARG A 57 0.13 7.60 -34.01
N ARG A 58 0.23 8.81 -34.56
CA ARG A 58 1.29 9.19 -35.49
C ARG A 58 2.68 9.08 -34.87
N HIS A 59 2.86 9.50 -33.62
CA HIS A 59 4.14 9.40 -32.93
C HIS A 59 4.56 7.93 -32.72
N LEU A 60 3.65 7.08 -32.24
CA LEU A 60 3.90 5.66 -32.03
C LEU A 60 4.20 4.94 -33.35
N ALA A 61 3.44 5.23 -34.41
CA ALA A 61 3.67 4.67 -35.74
C ALA A 61 5.05 5.05 -36.32
N ALA A 62 5.45 6.32 -36.20
CA ALA A 62 6.76 6.78 -36.63
C ALA A 62 7.89 6.08 -35.84
N GLY A 63 7.71 5.90 -34.53
CA GLY A 63 8.63 5.13 -33.69
C GLY A 63 8.73 3.66 -34.11
N ALA A 64 7.60 3.00 -34.37
CA ALA A 64 7.55 1.61 -34.84
C ALA A 64 8.20 1.42 -36.23
N GLN A 65 8.25 2.48 -37.04
CA GLN A 65 8.94 2.51 -38.35
C GLN A 65 10.43 2.88 -38.23
N GLY A 66 10.92 3.16 -37.02
CA GLY A 66 12.31 3.53 -36.75
C GLY A 66 12.67 4.99 -37.06
N GLU A 67 11.68 5.86 -37.31
CA GLU A 67 11.91 7.29 -37.55
C GLU A 67 12.25 8.04 -36.26
N ILE A 68 11.79 7.52 -35.12
CA ILE A 68 12.06 8.06 -33.79
C ILE A 68 12.83 6.99 -33.00
N PRO A 69 13.95 7.35 -32.33
CA PRO A 69 14.67 6.42 -31.49
C PRO A 69 13.76 5.83 -30.42
N GLU A 70 13.96 4.54 -30.19
CA GLU A 70 13.30 3.79 -29.14
C GLU A 70 13.76 4.26 -27.74
N THR A 71 12.97 3.93 -26.71
CA THR A 71 13.38 4.07 -25.31
C THR A 71 14.65 3.26 -25.01
N VAL A 72 15.32 3.60 -23.91
CA VAL A 72 16.59 2.99 -23.53
C VAL A 72 16.38 1.50 -23.23
N LYS A 73 17.09 0.60 -23.93
CA LYS A 73 16.92 -0.85 -23.79
C LYS A 73 17.85 -1.53 -22.80
N GLU A 74 18.89 -0.83 -22.39
CA GLU A 74 19.87 -1.31 -21.43
C GLU A 74 20.19 -0.21 -20.43
N ASN A 75 20.32 -0.55 -19.15
CA ASN A 75 20.61 0.44 -18.12
C ASN A 75 21.96 1.11 -18.42
N PRO A 76 22.02 2.45 -18.51
CA PRO A 76 23.29 3.14 -18.74
C PRO A 76 24.27 2.86 -17.60
N SER A 77 25.52 2.56 -17.92
CA SER A 77 26.58 2.27 -16.94
C SER A 77 26.87 3.42 -15.97
N GLU A 78 26.48 4.63 -16.36
CA GLU A 78 26.64 5.86 -15.61
C GLU A 78 25.55 6.08 -14.56
N VAL A 79 24.49 5.27 -14.58
CA VAL A 79 23.38 5.32 -13.62
C VAL A 79 23.58 4.27 -12.54
N GLU A 80 23.61 4.72 -11.29
CA GLU A 80 23.52 3.88 -10.10
C GLU A 80 22.18 4.15 -9.42
N THR A 81 21.40 3.10 -9.18
CA THR A 81 20.07 3.20 -8.55
C THR A 81 20.11 2.58 -7.16
N VAL A 82 19.66 3.34 -6.16
CA VAL A 82 19.59 2.91 -4.76
C VAL A 82 18.17 3.14 -4.25
N LEU A 83 17.54 2.06 -3.79
CA LEU A 83 16.27 2.14 -3.09
C LEU A 83 16.52 2.50 -1.62
N LEU A 84 16.16 3.72 -1.22
CA LEU A 84 16.32 4.22 0.15
C LEU A 84 15.20 3.76 1.08
N GLY A 85 13.99 3.61 0.55
CA GLY A 85 12.85 3.18 1.35
C GLY A 85 11.78 2.53 0.50
N SER A 86 11.14 1.53 1.09
CA SER A 86 9.91 0.92 0.60
C SER A 86 9.12 0.34 1.77
N VAL A 87 8.02 -0.34 1.46
CA VAL A 87 7.21 -1.03 2.49
C VAL A 87 8.04 -1.97 3.35
N ARG A 88 9.08 -2.59 2.76
CA ARG A 88 10.03 -3.45 3.49
C ARG A 88 10.81 -2.69 4.55
N THR A 89 11.17 -1.44 4.28
CA THR A 89 11.82 -0.56 5.27
C THR A 89 10.88 -0.26 6.44
N ALA A 90 9.60 -0.01 6.16
CA ALA A 90 8.58 0.22 7.18
C ALA A 90 8.32 -1.03 8.03
N VAL A 91 8.19 -2.20 7.40
CA VAL A 91 8.05 -3.51 8.08
C VAL A 91 9.25 -3.79 8.96
N ALA A 92 10.47 -3.62 8.45
CA ALA A 92 11.69 -3.85 9.21
C ALA A 92 11.78 -2.95 10.45
N ALA A 93 11.38 -1.68 10.34
CA ALA A 93 11.33 -0.75 11.47
C ALA A 93 10.29 -1.19 12.51
N ALA A 94 9.08 -1.58 12.08
CA ALA A 94 8.04 -2.07 12.99
C ALA A 94 8.44 -3.37 13.70
N LEU A 95 9.08 -4.31 12.99
CA LEU A 95 9.65 -5.52 13.58
C LEU A 95 10.72 -5.21 14.64
N ALA A 96 11.64 -4.28 14.33
CA ALA A 96 12.70 -3.89 15.24
C ALA A 96 12.13 -3.28 16.53
N GLU A 97 11.11 -2.42 16.40
CA GLU A 97 10.40 -1.84 17.55
C GLU A 97 9.67 -2.91 18.37
N ALA A 98 8.93 -3.82 17.73
CA ALA A 98 8.25 -4.92 18.43
C ALA A 98 9.24 -5.79 19.24
N ARG A 99 10.39 -6.13 18.64
CA ARG A 99 11.47 -6.88 19.32
C ARG A 99 12.09 -6.08 20.48
N ARG A 100 12.27 -4.76 20.31
CA ARG A 100 12.76 -3.87 21.38
C ARG A 100 11.81 -3.85 22.59
N GLN A 101 10.50 -3.99 22.34
CA GLN A 101 9.46 -4.11 23.36
C GLN A 101 9.34 -5.53 23.94
N GLY A 102 10.21 -6.47 23.55
CA GLY A 102 10.23 -7.85 24.05
C GLY A 102 9.25 -8.80 23.37
N LEU A 103 8.65 -8.39 22.24
CA LEU A 103 7.72 -9.24 21.48
C LEU A 103 8.47 -10.16 20.51
N GLN A 104 7.95 -11.36 20.34
CA GLN A 104 8.32 -12.24 19.23
C GLN A 104 7.64 -11.71 17.95
N ALA A 105 8.45 -11.14 17.05
CA ALA A 105 7.95 -10.45 15.87
C ALA A 105 8.29 -11.21 14.57
N VAL A 106 7.24 -11.48 13.78
CA VAL A 106 7.28 -12.15 12.48
C VAL A 106 6.66 -11.23 11.43
N ASP A 107 7.22 -11.21 10.22
CA ASP A 107 6.70 -10.45 9.09
C ASP A 107 5.82 -11.27 8.15
N GLY A 108 5.19 -10.57 7.20
CA GLY A 108 4.63 -11.17 6.01
C GLY A 108 4.09 -10.14 5.04
N GLU A 109 3.46 -10.64 3.97
CA GLU A 109 2.89 -9.80 2.92
C GLU A 109 1.44 -9.44 3.24
N LEU A 110 1.04 -8.25 2.78
CA LEU A 110 -0.30 -7.70 2.84
C LEU A 110 -0.79 -7.42 1.41
N GLU A 111 -1.82 -8.13 0.97
CA GLU A 111 -2.40 -7.97 -0.36
C GLU A 111 -3.88 -8.38 -0.39
N GLY A 112 -4.54 -8.08 -1.51
CA GLY A 112 -5.93 -8.46 -1.77
C GLY A 112 -6.96 -7.55 -1.13
N GLU A 113 -8.20 -8.04 -1.05
CA GLU A 113 -9.32 -7.27 -0.51
C GLU A 113 -9.19 -7.07 1.01
N ALA A 114 -9.30 -5.82 1.46
CA ALA A 114 -9.05 -5.39 2.84
C ALA A 114 -9.79 -6.24 3.88
N ALA A 115 -11.08 -6.56 3.63
CA ALA A 115 -11.88 -7.36 4.55
C ALA A 115 -11.44 -8.84 4.62
N GLN A 116 -10.85 -9.39 3.55
CA GLN A 116 -10.28 -10.73 3.53
C GLN A 116 -8.90 -10.72 4.20
N ALA A 117 -8.06 -9.74 3.87
CA ALA A 117 -6.75 -9.55 4.50
C ALA A 117 -6.87 -9.42 6.04
N ALA A 118 -7.91 -8.78 6.55
CA ALA A 118 -8.21 -8.71 7.98
C ALA A 118 -8.43 -10.09 8.63
N ARG A 119 -9.18 -10.97 7.96
CA ARG A 119 -9.40 -12.35 8.43
C ARG A 119 -8.10 -13.13 8.46
N ASP A 120 -7.32 -13.02 7.41
CA ASP A 120 -6.05 -13.73 7.28
C ASP A 120 -5.02 -13.23 8.29
N LEU A 121 -4.96 -11.91 8.53
CA LEU A 121 -4.12 -11.29 9.56
C LEU A 121 -4.44 -11.86 10.95
N VAL A 122 -5.71 -11.84 11.36
CA VAL A 122 -6.12 -12.32 12.69
C VAL A 122 -5.91 -13.84 12.81
N ALA A 123 -6.23 -14.62 11.78
CA ALA A 123 -6.02 -16.06 11.78
C ALA A 123 -4.54 -16.43 11.90
N ARG A 124 -3.67 -15.78 11.11
CA ARG A 124 -2.21 -15.97 11.16
C ARG A 124 -1.64 -15.52 12.50
N GLY A 125 -2.07 -14.38 13.02
CA GLY A 125 -1.67 -13.86 14.32
C GLY A 125 -2.00 -14.82 15.47
N ARG A 126 -3.20 -15.40 15.47
CA ARG A 126 -3.60 -16.43 16.43
C ARG A 126 -2.80 -17.72 16.29
N ALA A 127 -2.47 -18.12 15.06
CA ALA A 127 -1.71 -19.33 14.77
C ALA A 127 -0.25 -19.26 15.27
N LEU A 128 0.33 -18.07 15.40
CA LEU A 128 1.64 -17.91 16.05
C LEU A 128 1.63 -18.36 17.52
N GLY A 129 0.47 -18.29 18.18
CA GLY A 129 0.29 -18.70 19.58
C GLY A 129 1.01 -17.79 20.57
N GLY A 130 0.82 -18.10 21.87
CA GLY A 130 1.45 -17.38 22.97
C GLY A 130 0.98 -15.94 23.18
N SER A 131 1.27 -15.36 24.35
CA SER A 131 1.29 -13.92 24.54
C SER A 131 2.68 -13.38 24.23
N GLY A 132 2.78 -12.07 23.97
CA GLY A 132 4.03 -11.42 23.62
C GLY A 132 4.41 -11.60 22.15
N THR A 133 3.43 -11.65 21.25
CA THR A 133 3.65 -11.92 19.81
C THR A 133 3.19 -10.75 18.96
N ALA A 134 3.94 -10.46 17.89
CA ALA A 134 3.61 -9.47 16.87
C ALA A 134 3.71 -10.09 15.46
N LEU A 135 2.67 -9.90 14.65
CA LEU A 135 2.69 -10.16 13.21
C LEU A 135 2.62 -8.82 12.48
N VAL A 136 3.62 -8.51 11.68
CA VAL A 136 3.71 -7.26 10.91
C VAL A 136 3.59 -7.57 9.43
N LEU A 137 2.49 -7.19 8.80
CA LEU A 137 2.30 -7.33 7.37
C LEU A 137 2.54 -5.99 6.68
N GLY A 138 3.21 -6.02 5.53
CA GLY A 138 3.41 -4.84 4.69
C GLY A 138 2.99 -5.10 3.25
N GLY A 139 2.39 -4.09 2.62
CA GLY A 139 2.01 -4.14 1.22
C GLY A 139 0.89 -3.16 0.94
N GLU A 140 -0.12 -3.60 0.20
CA GLU A 140 -1.20 -2.73 -0.26
C GLU A 140 -2.48 -3.55 -0.47
N THR A 141 -3.56 -3.16 0.20
CA THR A 141 -4.88 -3.80 0.00
C THR A 141 -5.76 -2.99 -0.94
N THR A 142 -6.82 -3.62 -1.44
CA THR A 142 -7.86 -2.98 -2.23
C THR A 142 -9.21 -3.04 -1.53
N VAL A 143 -10.10 -2.12 -1.92
CA VAL A 143 -11.51 -2.18 -1.60
C VAL A 143 -12.28 -2.07 -2.91
N THR A 144 -13.00 -3.12 -3.27
CA THR A 144 -13.85 -3.10 -4.46
C THR A 144 -15.16 -2.35 -4.19
N LEU A 145 -15.23 -1.10 -4.63
CA LEU A 145 -16.42 -0.26 -4.49
C LEU A 145 -17.49 -0.60 -5.55
N ARG A 146 -18.76 -0.66 -5.12
CA ARG A 146 -19.91 -0.88 -6.01
C ARG A 146 -21.02 0.11 -5.72
N GLY A 147 -21.35 0.95 -6.71
CA GLY A 147 -22.41 1.95 -6.59
C GLY A 147 -22.06 3.07 -5.61
N GLU A 148 -23.07 3.61 -4.94
CA GLU A 148 -22.88 4.64 -3.91
C GLU A 148 -22.32 4.03 -2.62
N THR A 149 -21.25 4.62 -2.10
CA THR A 149 -20.54 4.13 -0.91
C THR A 149 -20.46 5.19 0.18
N GLY A 150 -20.18 4.74 1.41
CA GLY A 150 -19.89 5.59 2.55
C GLY A 150 -18.48 6.18 2.51
N ARG A 151 -17.94 6.51 3.68
CA ARG A 151 -16.59 7.05 3.82
C ARG A 151 -15.68 6.04 4.51
N GLY A 152 -14.47 5.89 3.99
CA GLY A 152 -13.46 5.00 4.53
C GLY A 152 -12.27 4.91 3.59
N GLY A 153 -11.32 4.08 3.97
CA GLY A 153 -10.23 3.62 3.11
C GLY A 153 -9.92 2.16 3.42
N ARG A 154 -8.93 1.62 2.71
CA ARG A 154 -8.56 0.21 2.79
C ARG A 154 -8.04 -0.17 4.18
N ASN A 155 -7.27 0.70 4.83
CA ASN A 155 -6.75 0.44 6.17
C ASN A 155 -7.87 0.49 7.22
N GLN A 156 -8.78 1.46 7.11
CA GLN A 156 -9.98 1.54 7.95
C GLN A 156 -10.94 0.36 7.74
N GLU A 157 -11.12 -0.09 6.50
CA GLU A 157 -11.94 -1.27 6.20
C GLU A 157 -11.31 -2.55 6.74
N LEU A 158 -9.99 -2.72 6.60
CA LEU A 158 -9.25 -3.82 7.22
C LEU A 158 -9.40 -3.77 8.74
N ALA A 159 -9.22 -2.60 9.37
CA ALA A 159 -9.37 -2.44 10.82
C ALA A 159 -10.80 -2.81 11.29
N LEU A 160 -11.85 -2.30 10.65
CA LEU A 160 -13.22 -2.64 11.02
C LEU A 160 -13.53 -4.12 10.81
N ALA A 161 -13.02 -4.72 9.73
CA ALA A 161 -13.15 -6.15 9.50
C ALA A 161 -12.38 -6.97 10.55
N ALA A 162 -11.20 -6.52 10.97
CA ALA A 162 -10.43 -7.16 12.04
C ALA A 162 -11.16 -7.08 13.38
N ALA A 163 -11.80 -5.94 13.70
CA ALA A 163 -12.61 -5.80 14.90
C ALA A 163 -13.71 -6.88 14.98
N ARG A 164 -14.30 -7.26 13.84
CA ARG A 164 -15.27 -8.37 13.77
C ARG A 164 -14.67 -9.70 14.21
N GLU A 165 -13.46 -10.00 13.73
CA GLU A 165 -12.77 -11.28 14.00
C GLU A 165 -12.20 -11.35 15.43
N LEU A 166 -11.90 -10.19 16.02
CA LEU A 166 -11.44 -10.05 17.42
C LEU A 166 -12.60 -10.04 18.43
N ALA A 167 -13.83 -9.81 18.00
CA ALA A 167 -14.98 -9.56 18.87
C ALA A 167 -15.13 -10.62 19.98
N GLY A 168 -15.23 -10.15 21.24
CA GLY A 168 -15.36 -11.00 22.43
C GLY A 168 -14.05 -11.63 22.92
N GLY A 169 -12.94 -11.44 22.19
CA GLY A 169 -11.59 -11.79 22.62
C GLY A 169 -10.99 -10.77 23.59
N SER A 170 -9.84 -11.12 24.18
CA SER A 170 -9.06 -10.23 25.04
C SER A 170 -7.57 -10.44 24.79
N GLY A 171 -6.77 -9.38 25.02
CA GLY A 171 -5.32 -9.41 24.81
C GLY A 171 -4.89 -9.33 23.34
N GLU A 172 -5.82 -9.12 22.40
CA GLU A 172 -5.52 -8.97 20.97
C GLU A 172 -5.78 -7.53 20.54
N LEU A 173 -4.84 -6.95 19.79
CA LEU A 173 -4.92 -5.62 19.20
C LEU A 173 -4.49 -5.71 17.73
N VAL A 174 -5.23 -5.06 16.85
CA VAL A 174 -4.82 -4.84 15.47
C VAL A 174 -4.73 -3.34 15.22
N PHE A 175 -3.67 -2.89 14.55
CA PHE A 175 -3.66 -1.56 13.97
C PHE A 175 -3.19 -1.61 12.51
N THR A 176 -3.81 -0.78 11.69
CA THR A 176 -3.50 -0.62 10.26
C THR A 176 -3.24 0.83 9.96
N LEU A 177 -2.32 1.08 9.03
CA LEU A 177 -1.95 2.43 8.66
C LEU A 177 -1.41 2.54 7.22
N ALA A 178 -1.85 3.58 6.52
CA ALA A 178 -1.18 4.13 5.35
C ALA A 178 -0.01 5.00 5.81
N THR A 179 1.17 4.80 5.23
CA THR A 179 2.40 5.46 5.68
C THR A 179 2.45 6.96 5.34
N ASP A 180 1.61 7.43 4.42
CA ASP A 180 1.39 8.85 4.11
C ASP A 180 0.53 9.59 5.14
N GLY A 181 -0.18 8.84 5.98
CA GLY A 181 -1.07 9.35 7.01
C GLY A 181 -2.50 9.58 6.54
N GLU A 182 -2.85 9.20 5.31
CA GLU A 182 -4.18 9.41 4.71
C GLU A 182 -4.70 8.12 4.06
N ASP A 183 -5.76 7.55 4.62
CA ASP A 183 -6.40 6.33 4.10
C ASP A 183 -7.72 6.67 3.39
N GLY A 184 -7.73 6.50 2.06
CA GLY A 184 -8.86 6.86 1.21
C GLY A 184 -9.18 8.37 1.25
N PRO A 185 -10.43 8.79 0.97
CA PRO A 185 -10.86 10.19 1.07
C PRO A 185 -11.11 10.63 2.53
N THR A 186 -10.17 10.33 3.42
CA THR A 186 -10.23 10.66 4.85
C THR A 186 -8.94 11.34 5.32
N ARG A 187 -8.90 11.78 6.59
CA ARG A 187 -7.70 12.37 7.21
C ARG A 187 -7.00 11.42 8.18
N SER A 188 -7.54 10.22 8.32
CA SER A 188 -7.04 9.19 9.23
C SER A 188 -6.10 8.29 8.44
N ALA A 189 -5.01 7.83 9.06
CA ALA A 189 -4.07 6.90 8.45
C ALA A 189 -4.63 5.47 8.38
N GLY A 190 -5.61 5.14 9.23
CA GLY A 190 -6.15 3.81 9.34
C GLY A 190 -6.95 3.62 10.62
N GLY A 191 -6.82 2.47 11.27
CA GLY A 191 -7.55 2.19 12.52
C GLY A 191 -6.78 1.35 13.51
N THR A 192 -7.19 1.40 14.78
CA THR A 192 -6.69 0.58 15.88
C THR A 192 -7.87 -0.07 16.58
N VAL A 193 -7.89 -1.39 16.65
CA VAL A 193 -9.07 -2.17 17.07
C VAL A 193 -8.68 -3.33 17.96
N ASP A 194 -9.55 -3.64 18.91
CA ASP A 194 -9.41 -4.75 19.85
C ASP A 194 -10.71 -5.58 19.91
N GLY A 195 -10.75 -6.57 20.79
CA GLY A 195 -11.92 -7.42 20.98
C GLY A 195 -13.17 -6.73 21.53
N ALA A 196 -13.06 -5.49 22.03
CA ALA A 196 -14.20 -4.70 22.51
C ALA A 196 -14.75 -3.75 21.43
N THR A 197 -13.97 -3.47 20.38
CA THR A 197 -14.28 -2.42 19.39
C THR A 197 -15.58 -2.69 18.64
N TRP A 198 -15.81 -3.92 18.16
CA TRP A 198 -17.02 -4.26 17.39
C TRP A 198 -18.32 -3.97 18.14
N GLU A 199 -18.40 -4.38 19.41
CA GLU A 199 -19.56 -4.11 20.28
C GLU A 199 -19.61 -2.65 20.75
N ALA A 200 -18.47 -1.96 20.84
CA ALA A 200 -18.45 -0.53 21.12
C ALA A 200 -19.10 0.27 19.99
N VAL A 201 -18.85 -0.08 18.71
CA VAL A 201 -19.52 0.53 17.55
C VAL A 201 -21.04 0.33 17.63
N ARG A 202 -21.48 -0.91 17.92
CA ARG A 202 -22.90 -1.24 18.09
C ARG A 202 -23.56 -0.42 19.20
N ARG A 203 -22.92 -0.31 20.36
CA ARG A 203 -23.41 0.48 21.50
C ARG A 203 -23.48 1.98 21.20
N ALA A 204 -22.64 2.48 20.29
CA ALA A 204 -22.69 3.86 19.82
C ALA A 204 -23.81 4.12 18.78
N GLY A 205 -24.63 3.10 18.45
CA GLY A 205 -25.77 3.23 17.54
C GLY A 205 -25.42 3.07 16.05
N VAL A 206 -24.21 2.63 15.72
CA VAL A 206 -23.80 2.31 14.35
C VAL A 206 -23.82 0.80 14.16
N ASP A 207 -24.39 0.31 13.05
CA ASP A 207 -24.29 -1.11 12.68
C ASP A 207 -22.97 -1.35 11.92
N PRO A 208 -21.96 -2.00 12.54
CA PRO A 208 -20.66 -2.20 11.90
C PRO A 208 -20.73 -3.16 10.70
N GLN A 209 -21.72 -4.08 10.66
CA GLN A 209 -21.90 -4.98 9.52
C GLN A 209 -22.45 -4.21 8.31
N ALA A 210 -23.42 -3.32 8.54
CA ALA A 210 -23.94 -2.44 7.48
C ALA A 210 -22.88 -1.43 7.02
N ALA A 211 -22.03 -0.94 7.93
CA ALA A 211 -20.93 -0.05 7.60
C ALA A 211 -19.91 -0.73 6.68
N LEU A 212 -19.47 -1.96 6.98
CA LEU A 212 -18.61 -2.74 6.08
C LEU A 212 -19.27 -2.96 4.70
N ALA A 213 -20.55 -3.36 4.69
CA ALA A 213 -21.26 -3.61 3.43
C ALA A 213 -21.41 -2.35 2.55
N ARG A 214 -21.35 -1.15 3.14
CA ARG A 214 -21.44 0.14 2.45
C ARG A 214 -20.09 0.85 2.28
N HIS A 215 -18.97 0.23 2.66
CA HIS A 215 -17.65 0.87 2.71
C HIS A 215 -17.65 2.19 3.50
N ASP A 216 -18.36 2.20 4.63
CA ASP A 216 -18.51 3.33 5.56
C ASP A 216 -17.69 3.10 6.85
N SER A 217 -16.50 2.52 6.69
CA SER A 217 -15.63 2.09 7.80
C SER A 217 -15.20 3.24 8.69
N ARG A 218 -15.01 4.43 8.12
CA ARG A 218 -14.68 5.65 8.89
C ARG A 218 -15.77 5.97 9.90
N THR A 219 -17.03 5.91 9.49
CA THR A 219 -18.17 6.26 10.36
C THR A 219 -18.28 5.30 11.54
N ALA A 220 -18.07 4.00 11.30
CA ALA A 220 -18.04 3.00 12.36
C ALA A 220 -16.86 3.22 13.33
N LEU A 221 -15.64 3.36 12.83
CA LEU A 221 -14.46 3.56 13.69
C LEU A 221 -14.53 4.89 14.45
N ALA A 222 -15.01 5.97 13.83
CA ALA A 222 -15.16 7.27 14.48
C ALA A 222 -16.16 7.24 15.67
N ALA A 223 -17.06 6.26 15.72
CA ALA A 223 -18.01 6.11 16.81
C ALA A 223 -17.36 5.62 18.11
N VAL A 224 -16.12 5.10 18.03
CA VAL A 224 -15.36 4.57 19.16
C VAL A 224 -14.11 5.43 19.38
N PRO A 225 -13.98 6.11 20.55
CA PRO A 225 -12.79 6.89 20.85
C PRO A 225 -11.51 6.07 20.74
N GLY A 226 -10.54 6.57 19.97
CA GLY A 226 -9.25 5.92 19.77
C GLY A 226 -9.22 4.83 18.71
N ALA A 227 -10.34 4.50 18.05
CA ALA A 227 -10.37 3.47 17.02
C ALA A 227 -9.88 3.95 15.63
N LEU A 228 -9.92 5.26 15.38
CA LEU A 228 -9.25 5.87 14.22
C LEU A 228 -7.79 6.18 14.58
N LEU A 229 -6.88 5.86 13.66
CA LEU A 229 -5.48 6.22 13.78
C LEU A 229 -5.22 7.54 13.07
N GLU A 230 -4.89 8.57 13.84
CA GLU A 230 -4.70 9.95 13.36
C GLU A 230 -3.21 10.34 13.49
N THR A 231 -2.46 10.25 12.40
CA THR A 231 -1.05 10.68 12.36
C THR A 231 -0.89 12.09 11.82
N GLY A 232 -1.83 12.56 11.00
CA GLY A 232 -1.62 13.65 10.07
C GLY A 232 -0.68 13.26 8.92
N PRO A 233 -0.47 14.16 7.94
CA PRO A 233 0.40 13.89 6.80
C PRO A 233 1.85 13.67 7.28
N THR A 234 2.44 12.54 6.90
CA THR A 234 3.80 12.17 7.32
C THR A 234 4.88 12.74 6.41
N GLY A 235 4.53 13.11 5.18
CA GLY A 235 5.46 13.56 4.15
C GLY A 235 6.23 12.43 3.44
N THR A 236 5.83 11.18 3.61
CA THR A 236 6.40 10.00 2.93
C THR A 236 5.30 9.04 2.52
N ASN A 237 5.50 8.23 1.48
CA ASN A 237 4.61 7.10 1.18
C ASN A 237 5.47 5.90 0.77
N VAL A 238 5.29 4.79 1.48
CA VAL A 238 5.92 3.51 1.19
C VAL A 238 4.93 2.36 1.34
N GLY A 239 3.63 2.60 1.10
CA GLY A 239 2.56 1.61 1.22
C GLY A 239 1.94 1.53 2.61
N ASP A 240 1.35 0.38 2.94
CA ASP A 240 0.60 0.15 4.17
C ASP A 240 1.30 -0.82 5.12
N LEU A 241 0.99 -0.68 6.42
CA LEU A 241 1.28 -1.68 7.44
C LEU A 241 0.00 -2.17 8.10
N ALA A 242 -0.08 -3.48 8.36
CA ALA A 242 -1.09 -4.09 9.20
C ALA A 242 -0.41 -4.93 10.29
N VAL A 243 -0.63 -4.57 11.54
CA VAL A 243 0.03 -5.18 12.68
C VAL A 243 -0.99 -5.83 13.58
N TYR A 244 -0.79 -7.12 13.86
CA TYR A 244 -1.50 -7.85 14.90
C TYR A 244 -0.58 -8.03 16.10
N LEU A 245 -1.09 -7.73 17.29
CA LEU A 245 -0.41 -7.92 18.57
C LEU A 245 -1.25 -8.82 19.46
N ARG A 246 -0.57 -9.72 20.17
CA ARG A 246 -1.15 -10.46 21.30
C ARG A 246 -0.37 -10.16 22.56
N LEU A 247 -0.96 -9.35 23.43
CA LEU A 247 -0.40 -8.92 24.71
C LEU A 247 -0.88 -9.87 25.83
N GLY A 248 -0.04 -10.04 26.85
CA GLY A 248 -0.30 -10.92 28.00
C GLY A 248 -1.24 -10.32 29.04
#